data_AF-A0A650CKM5-F1
#
_entry.id   AF-A0A650CKM5-F1
#
_cell.length_a   1.000
_cell.length_b   1.000
_cell.length_c   1.000
_cell.angle_alpha   90.00
_cell.angle_beta   90.00
_cell.angle_gamma   90.00
#
_symmetry.space_group_name_H-M   'P 1'
#
loop_
_entity.id
_entity.type
_entity.pdbx_description
1 polymer ?
#
loop_
_entity_poly.entity_id
_entity_poly.type
_entity_poly.pdbx_seq_one_letter_code
_entity_poly.pdbx_strand_id
1 'polypeptide(L)' 'MKKMIKAQEEARQVRRSTANWEFIKSLPPKLRIALEYYIETGNFREAARMAGMSVDEFLYFAKDKANIYDMS' A
#
# COMPACT_ATOMS: atom_id res chain seq x y z
N MET A 1 4.34 2.53 24.15
CA MET A 1 3.51 1.57 23.39
C MET A 1 2.28 2.21 22.74
N LYS A 2 1.35 2.85 23.48
CA LYS A 2 0.09 3.40 22.91
C LYS A 2 0.27 4.36 21.71
N LYS A 3 1.30 5.21 21.72
CA LYS A 3 1.58 6.17 20.63
C LYS A 3 1.93 5.50 19.30
N MET A 4 2.73 4.42 19.33
CA MET A 4 3.16 3.72 18.12
C MET A 4 1.99 3.03 17.42
N ILE A 5 1.11 2.38 18.21
CA ILE A 5 -0.09 1.73 17.70
C ILE A 5 -1.02 2.76 17.03
N LYS A 6 -1.21 3.93 17.65
CA LYS A 6 -2.03 5.00 17.09
C LYS A 6 -1.46 5.53 15.78
N ALA A 7 -0.15 5.77 15.71
CA ALA A 7 0.51 6.22 14.49
C ALA A 7 0.41 5.19 13.35
N GLN A 8 0.56 3.90 13.64
CA GLN A 8 0.38 2.85 12.65
C GLN A 8 -1.06 2.76 12.15
N GLU A 9 -2.04 2.92 13.03
CA GLU A 9 -3.45 2.95 12.63
C GLU A 9 -3.76 4.19 11.79
N GLU A 10 -3.26 5.37 12.19
CA GLU A 10 -3.40 6.60 11.40
C GLU A 10 -2.79 6.44 10.00
N ALA A 11 -1.58 5.88 9.89
CA ALA A 11 -0.94 5.61 8.59
C ALA A 11 -1.75 4.60 7.73
N ARG A 12 -2.30 3.54 8.34
CA ARG A 12 -3.22 2.61 7.66
C ARG A 12 -4.47 3.33 7.14
N GLN A 13 -5.08 4.19 7.96
CA GLN A 13 -6.28 4.93 7.57
C GLN A 13 -6.00 5.90 6.42
N VAL A 14 -4.84 6.56 6.41
CA VAL A 14 -4.42 7.39 5.27
C VAL A 14 -4.36 6.55 4.00
N ARG A 15 -3.62 5.44 4.00
CA ARG A 15 -3.53 4.58 2.80
C ARG A 15 -4.89 4.07 2.32
N ARG A 16 -5.74 3.61 3.23
CA ARG A 16 -7.08 3.10 2.88
C ARG A 16 -7.97 4.20 2.28
N SER A 17 -7.94 5.39 2.87
CA SER A 17 -8.83 6.49 2.46
C SER A 17 -8.37 7.17 1.17
N THR A 18 -7.07 7.17 0.86
CA THR A 18 -6.57 7.77 -0.39
C THR A 18 -6.58 6.79 -1.56
N ALA A 19 -6.48 5.47 -1.29
CA ALA A 19 -6.37 4.45 -2.32
C ALA A 19 -7.51 4.52 -3.35
N ASN A 20 -7.14 4.45 -4.63
CA ASN A 20 -8.07 4.25 -5.72
C ASN A 20 -8.48 2.76 -5.78
N TRP A 21 -9.48 2.41 -4.97
CA TRP A 21 -9.97 1.04 -4.86
C TRP A 21 -10.55 0.47 -6.15
N GLU A 22 -11.14 1.31 -7.02
CA GLU A 22 -11.66 0.88 -8.30
C GLU A 22 -10.53 0.39 -9.22
N PHE A 23 -9.46 1.18 -9.32
CA PHE A 23 -8.25 0.78 -10.03
C PHE A 23 -7.64 -0.49 -9.43
N ILE A 24 -7.45 -0.54 -8.10
CA ILE A 24 -6.86 -1.70 -7.42
C ILE A 24 -7.66 -2.98 -7.69
N LYS A 25 -8.99 -2.91 -7.65
CA LYS A 25 -9.87 -4.07 -7.90
C LYS A 25 -9.82 -4.55 -9.35
N SER A 26 -9.51 -3.67 -10.29
CA SER A 26 -9.35 -4.00 -11.72
C SER A 26 -8.04 -4.71 -12.06
N LEU A 27 -7.04 -4.67 -11.17
CA LEU A 27 -5.73 -5.24 -11.43
C LEU A 27 -5.73 -6.77 -11.43
N PRO A 28 -4.74 -7.40 -12.10
CA PRO A 28 -4.45 -8.81 -11.94
C PRO A 28 -4.27 -9.19 -10.46
N PRO A 29 -4.71 -10.39 -10.04
CA PRO A 29 -4.74 -10.78 -8.63
C PRO A 29 -3.42 -10.55 -7.88
N LYS A 30 -2.27 -10.82 -8.52
CA LYS A 30 -0.94 -10.64 -7.92
C LYS A 30 -0.68 -9.19 -7.49
N LEU A 31 -0.98 -8.22 -8.36
CA LEU A 31 -0.78 -6.80 -8.07
C LEU A 31 -1.81 -6.27 -7.07
N ARG A 32 -3.07 -6.70 -7.22
CA ARG A 32 -4.14 -6.34 -6.28
C ARG A 32 -3.79 -6.77 -4.85
N ILE A 33 -3.41 -8.03 -4.66
CA ILE A 33 -3.06 -8.59 -3.34
C ILE A 33 -1.85 -7.87 -2.74
N ALA A 34 -0.85 -7.53 -3.55
CA ALA A 34 0.33 -6.78 -3.08
C ALA A 34 -0.04 -5.37 -2.58
N LEU A 35 -0.90 -4.64 -3.31
CA LEU A 35 -1.35 -3.31 -2.91
C LEU A 35 -2.26 -3.37 -1.67
N GLU A 36 -3.20 -4.31 -1.61
CA GLU A 36 -4.05 -4.53 -0.43
C GLU A 36 -3.19 -4.83 0.81
N TYR A 37 -2.20 -5.71 0.66
CA TYR A 37 -1.24 -6.00 1.72
C TYR A 37 -0.47 -4.76 2.17
N TYR A 38 0.00 -3.93 1.24
CA TYR A 38 0.69 -2.67 1.58
C TYR A 38 -0.22 -1.69 2.34
N ILE A 39 -1.46 -1.52 1.88
CA ILE A 39 -2.47 -0.66 2.53
C ILE A 39 -2.69 -1.09 3.99
N GLU A 40 -2.78 -2.39 4.23
CA GLU A 40 -3.07 -2.94 5.55
C GLU A 40 -1.89 -2.93 6.53
N THR A 41 -0.66 -3.12 6.02
CA THR A 41 0.45 -3.53 6.89
C THR A 41 1.53 -2.50 7.11
N GLY A 42 1.77 -1.55 6.21
CA GLY A 42 3.04 -0.79 6.25
C GLY A 42 4.08 -1.28 5.24
N ASN A 43 4.02 -2.55 4.89
CA ASN A 43 5.22 -3.25 4.52
C ASN A 43 5.43 -3.27 3.01
N PHE A 44 5.96 -2.16 2.49
CA PHE A 44 6.23 -1.98 1.07
C PHE A 44 7.28 -2.96 0.52
N ARG A 45 8.22 -3.46 1.34
CA ARG A 45 9.27 -4.40 0.89
C ARG A 45 8.68 -5.76 0.57
N GLU A 46 7.87 -6.29 1.48
CA GLU A 46 7.13 -7.53 1.25
C GLU A 46 6.16 -7.38 0.08
N ALA A 47 5.43 -6.26 0.02
CA ALA A 47 4.50 -5.97 -1.05
C ALA A 47 5.18 -5.91 -2.43
N ALA A 48 6.32 -5.21 -2.54
CA ALA A 48 7.12 -5.16 -3.77
C ALA A 48 7.56 -6.55 -4.22
N ARG A 49 8.02 -7.39 -3.28
CA ARG A 49 8.39 -8.77 -3.60
C ARG A 49 7.18 -9.59 -4.05
N MET A 50 6.03 -9.45 -3.39
CA MET A 50 4.78 -10.11 -3.78
C MET A 50 4.35 -9.69 -5.19
N ALA A 51 4.51 -8.40 -5.54
CA ALA A 51 4.26 -7.88 -6.88
C ALA A 51 5.30 -8.37 -7.91
N GLY A 52 6.51 -8.74 -7.47
CA GLY A 52 7.64 -9.06 -8.34
C GLY A 52 8.28 -7.82 -8.96
N MET A 53 8.30 -6.72 -8.21
CA MET A 53 8.88 -5.44 -8.58
C MET A 53 10.04 -5.09 -7.65
N SER A 54 10.91 -4.20 -8.08
CA SER A 54 11.79 -3.49 -7.13
C SER A 54 10.96 -2.62 -6.18
N VAL A 55 11.54 -2.24 -5.04
CA VAL A 55 10.88 -1.37 -4.06
C VAL A 55 10.49 -0.03 -4.68
N ASP A 56 11.39 0.58 -5.44
CA ASP A 56 11.17 1.91 -6.03
C ASP A 56 10.05 1.87 -7.09
N GLU A 57 10.04 0.83 -7.94
CA GLU A 57 8.97 0.61 -8.92
C GLU A 57 7.62 0.40 -8.24
N PHE A 58 7.58 -0.41 -7.18
CA PHE A 58 6.35 -0.66 -6.44
C PHE A 58 5.80 0.62 -5.78
N LEU A 59 6.66 1.40 -5.12
CA LEU A 59 6.27 2.65 -4.48
C LEU A 59 5.79 3.69 -5.51
N TYR A 60 6.49 3.80 -6.64
CA TYR A 60 6.06 4.64 -7.75
C TYR A 60 4.68 4.21 -8.26
N PHE A 61 4.48 2.90 -8.50
CA PHE A 61 3.21 2.36 -8.96
C PHE A 61 2.07 2.59 -7.95
N ALA A 62 2.31 2.32 -6.68
CA ALA A 62 1.33 2.51 -5.60
C ALA A 62 0.89 3.98 -5.48
N LYS A 63 1.82 4.92 -5.61
CA LYS A 63 1.54 6.36 -5.56
C LYS A 63 0.88 6.86 -6.84
N ASP A 64 1.52 6.67 -7.99
CA ASP A 64 1.12 7.27 -9.27
C ASP A 64 -0.13 6.63 -9.87
N LYS A 65 -0.33 5.31 -9.67
CA LYS A 65 -1.46 4.58 -10.27
C LYS A 65 -2.57 4.30 -9.27
N ALA A 66 -2.20 3.88 -8.06
CA ALA A 66 -3.18 3.46 -7.05
C ALA A 66 -3.54 4.56 -6.04
N ASN A 67 -2.96 5.77 -6.14
CA ASN A 67 -3.22 6.90 -5.24
C ASN A 67 -3.03 6.57 -3.74
N ILE A 68 -2.10 5.67 -3.42
CA ILE A 68 -1.80 5.27 -2.05
C ILE A 68 -0.73 6.22 -1.48
N TYR A 69 -1.10 7.03 -0.50
CA TYR A 69 -0.16 7.84 0.26
C TYR A 69 0.12 7.19 1.61
N ASP A 70 1.39 7.17 2.00
CA ASP A 70 1.80 6.77 3.35
C ASP A 70 2.48 7.96 4.02
N MET A 71 2.21 8.12 5.32
CA MET A 71 2.79 9.19 6.16
C MET A 71 4.09 8.73 6.86
N SER A 72 4.49 7.48 6.62
CA SER A 72 5.67 6.83 7.22
C SER A 72 6.99 7.21 6.56
#